data_AF-A0A6V8MJC1-F1
#
_entry.id   AF-A0A6V8MJC1-F1
#
_cell.length_a   1.000
_cell.length_b   1.000
_cell.length_c   1.000
_cell.angle_alpha   90.00
_cell.angle_beta   90.00
_cell.angle_gamma   90.00
#
_symmetry.space_group_name_H-M   'P 1'
#
loop_
_entity.id
_entity.type
_entity.pdbx_description
1 polymer ?
#
loop_
_entity_poly.entity_id
_entity_poly.type
_entity_poly.pdbx_seq_one_letter_code
_entity_poly.pdbx_strand_id
1 'polypeptide(L)'
;MKSKKALIFLVAVSMISAGFAATGYGDDSSERSHTGYSRRGDDDRRTPRPTPTPRPTPRPTPAPTPKPTPKPTPAPTPAPTPKPTPAPTPAPTPKPTPTPAPTPAPTPAPTPTPAPVKTWALYNSYCSGCHGSSKQGATASTIQAAISANRGGMGSITLSAAQLSALAAGQ
;
A
#
# COMPACT_ATOMS: atom_id res chain seq x y z
N MET A 1 8.66 -13.77 -16.62
CA MET A 1 8.37 -15.13 -17.11
C MET A 1 8.66 -16.13 -15.99
N LYS A 2 7.64 -16.63 -15.29
CA LYS A 2 7.59 -17.94 -14.60
C LYS A 2 6.26 -18.08 -13.82
N SER A 3 5.45 -19.03 -14.29
CA SER A 3 4.50 -19.87 -13.54
C SER A 3 3.41 -19.21 -12.69
N LYS A 4 2.30 -18.87 -13.36
CA LYS A 4 0.96 -18.84 -12.78
C LYS A 4 0.45 -20.29 -12.67
N LYS A 5 0.13 -20.78 -11.47
CA LYS A 5 -0.86 -21.83 -11.18
C LYS A 5 -0.84 -22.17 -9.69
N ALA A 6 -2.00 -22.58 -9.18
CA ALA A 6 -2.29 -23.09 -7.85
C ALA A 6 -2.70 -22.05 -6.79
N LEU A 7 -3.93 -21.57 -6.89
CA LEU A 7 -4.81 -21.53 -5.73
C LEU A 7 -6.26 -21.44 -6.22
N ILE A 8 -7.01 -22.53 -6.12
CA ILE A 8 -8.48 -22.67 -6.07
C ILE A 8 -8.72 -24.17 -6.11
N PHE A 9 -9.16 -24.79 -5.01
CA PHE A 9 -10.04 -25.96 -5.03
C PHE A 9 -10.62 -26.21 -3.63
N LEU A 10 -11.93 -25.97 -3.52
CA LEU A 10 -12.95 -26.73 -2.78
C LEU A 10 -12.81 -26.92 -1.25
N VAL A 11 -13.63 -26.14 -0.52
CA VAL A 11 -14.27 -26.60 0.71
C VAL A 11 -15.51 -27.41 0.32
N ALA A 12 -15.51 -28.72 0.57
CA ALA A 12 -16.67 -29.59 0.45
C ALA A 12 -17.11 -30.07 1.83
N VAL A 13 -18.36 -29.75 2.15
CA VAL A 13 -19.17 -30.32 3.25
C VAL A 13 -19.50 -31.78 2.93
N SER A 14 -19.56 -32.67 3.93
CA SER A 14 -20.69 -33.61 4.18
C SER A 14 -20.30 -34.93 4.88
N MET A 15 -20.90 -35.15 6.07
CA MET A 15 -21.50 -36.39 6.62
C MET A 15 -20.71 -37.70 6.74
N ILE A 16 -20.49 -38.16 8.00
CA ILE A 16 -20.55 -39.59 8.37
C ILE A 16 -21.27 -39.73 9.71
N SER A 17 -22.35 -40.52 9.69
CA SER A 17 -23.18 -40.95 10.83
C SER A 17 -22.59 -42.20 11.51
N ALA A 18 -22.75 -42.30 12.84
CA ALA A 18 -22.93 -43.59 13.55
C ALA A 18 -23.46 -43.32 14.96
N GLY A 19 -24.59 -43.93 15.32
CA GLY A 19 -25.03 -44.07 16.71
C GLY A 19 -24.68 -45.46 17.25
N PHE A 20 -24.61 -45.63 18.58
CA PHE A 20 -24.96 -46.87 19.26
C PHE A 20 -25.10 -46.71 20.78
N ALA A 21 -25.78 -47.69 21.37
CA ALA A 21 -26.51 -47.72 22.63
C ALA A 21 -25.72 -47.63 23.95
N ALA A 22 -26.44 -47.23 25.02
CA ALA A 22 -26.24 -47.79 26.35
C ALA A 22 -27.54 -47.70 27.17
N THR A 23 -28.13 -48.87 27.41
CA THR A 23 -29.27 -49.12 28.31
C THR A 23 -28.82 -49.02 29.77
N GLY A 24 -29.52 -48.22 30.59
CA GLY A 24 -29.35 -48.16 32.05
C GLY A 24 -30.53 -48.81 32.76
N TYR A 25 -30.26 -49.95 33.38
CA TYR A 25 -31.16 -50.88 34.07
C TYR A 25 -31.16 -50.54 35.57
N GLY A 26 -32.30 -50.59 36.26
CA GLY A 26 -32.35 -50.43 37.71
C GLY A 26 -33.77 -50.37 38.26
N ASP A 27 -34.40 -51.54 38.42
CA ASP A 27 -35.62 -51.68 39.21
C ASP A 27 -35.40 -52.65 40.39
N ASP A 28 -36.14 -52.31 41.43
CA ASP A 28 -35.98 -52.57 42.86
C ASP A 28 -36.34 -54.00 43.29
N SER A 29 -35.75 -54.42 44.40
CA SER A 29 -35.88 -55.76 44.99
C SER A 29 -37.02 -55.84 46.02
N SER A 30 -37.63 -57.03 46.12
CA SER A 30 -38.35 -57.57 47.30
C SER A 30 -39.73 -56.94 47.60
N GLU A 31 -40.82 -57.68 47.84
CA GLU A 31 -40.94 -58.89 48.63
C GLU A 31 -42.02 -59.86 48.16
N ARG A 32 -41.79 -61.09 48.60
CA ARG A 32 -42.42 -62.34 48.28
C ARG A 32 -43.70 -62.55 49.11
N SER A 33 -44.78 -62.84 48.42
CA SER A 33 -46.04 -63.30 49.00
C SER A 33 -45.93 -64.77 49.44
N HIS A 34 -46.28 -65.07 50.69
CA HIS A 34 -46.46 -66.42 51.22
C HIS A 34 -47.95 -66.68 51.51
N THR A 35 -48.52 -67.64 50.77
CA THR A 35 -49.46 -68.72 51.18
C THR A 35 -50.26 -68.47 52.47
N GLY A 36 -51.60 -68.48 52.50
CA GLY A 36 -52.50 -69.50 51.97
C GLY A 36 -52.96 -70.43 53.11
N TYR A 37 -54.23 -70.34 53.52
CA TYR A 37 -54.92 -71.37 54.32
C TYR A 37 -56.44 -71.34 54.07
N SER A 38 -56.95 -72.33 53.31
CA SER A 38 -58.01 -73.31 53.66
C SER A 38 -59.14 -72.88 54.63
N ARG A 39 -60.43 -73.24 54.53
CA ARG A 39 -61.27 -74.31 53.89
C ARG A 39 -62.74 -73.88 54.14
N ARG A 40 -63.69 -74.05 53.21
CA ARG A 40 -64.63 -75.19 52.97
C ARG A 40 -65.75 -75.37 54.03
N GLY A 41 -67.00 -75.52 53.57
CA GLY A 41 -68.24 -75.86 54.33
C GLY A 41 -69.31 -74.78 54.14
N ASP A 42 -70.30 -74.89 53.25
CA ASP A 42 -71.46 -75.82 53.21
C ASP A 42 -72.54 -75.53 54.29
N ASP A 43 -73.79 -75.64 53.85
CA ASP A 43 -75.07 -75.73 54.58
C ASP A 43 -75.86 -74.47 55.00
N ASP A 44 -76.88 -74.19 54.20
CA ASP A 44 -78.31 -74.19 54.58
C ASP A 44 -78.70 -73.81 56.03
N ARG A 45 -79.22 -72.58 56.19
CA ARG A 45 -80.58 -72.37 56.71
C ARG A 45 -81.03 -70.92 56.55
N ARG A 46 -82.08 -70.73 55.76
CA ARG A 46 -82.79 -69.46 55.59
C ARG A 46 -83.40 -69.00 56.92
N THR A 47 -83.00 -67.82 57.37
CA THR A 47 -83.81 -66.92 58.20
C THR A 47 -84.00 -65.62 57.42
N PRO A 48 -85.20 -65.00 57.42
CA PRO A 48 -85.40 -63.75 56.69
C PRO A 48 -84.50 -62.67 57.30
N ARG A 49 -83.53 -62.22 56.52
CA ARG A 49 -82.62 -61.12 56.86
C ARG A 49 -83.43 -59.82 56.93
N PRO A 50 -83.28 -59.00 57.97
CA PRO A 50 -83.91 -57.68 58.01
C PRO A 50 -83.52 -56.87 56.78
N THR A 51 -84.50 -56.17 56.21
CA THR A 51 -84.29 -55.31 55.03
C THR A 51 -83.15 -54.34 55.33
N PRO A 52 -82.03 -54.36 54.57
CA PRO A 52 -80.93 -53.45 54.82
C PRO A 52 -81.41 -52.01 54.59
N THR A 53 -81.17 -51.14 55.57
CA THR A 53 -81.33 -49.69 55.42
C THR A 53 -80.54 -49.25 54.19
N PRO A 54 -81.11 -48.45 53.27
CA PRO A 54 -80.39 -48.02 52.08
C PRO A 54 -79.09 -47.33 52.49
N ARG A 55 -77.97 -47.83 51.96
CA ARG A 55 -76.65 -47.23 52.16
C ARG A 55 -76.68 -45.82 51.56
N PRO A 56 -76.16 -44.79 52.26
CA PRO A 56 -76.04 -43.46 51.68
C PRO A 56 -75.33 -43.54 50.33
N THR A 57 -75.93 -42.93 49.31
CA THR A 57 -75.32 -42.84 47.97
C THR A 57 -74.00 -42.08 48.11
N PRO A 58 -72.86 -42.65 47.66
CA PRO A 58 -71.59 -41.93 47.71
C PRO A 58 -71.72 -40.61 46.94
N ARG A 59 -71.24 -39.52 47.55
CA ARG A 59 -71.16 -38.23 46.86
C ARG A 59 -70.25 -38.39 45.63
N PRO A 60 -70.59 -37.82 44.46
CA PRO A 60 -69.72 -37.87 43.30
C PRO A 60 -68.33 -37.34 43.64
N THR A 61 -67.30 -38.12 43.33
CA THR A 61 -65.90 -37.66 43.42
C THR A 61 -65.69 -36.57 42.37
N PRO A 62 -65.14 -35.40 42.72
CA PRO A 62 -64.81 -34.36 41.74
C PRO A 62 -63.92 -34.89 40.64
N ALA A 63 -64.17 -34.46 39.39
CA ALA A 63 -63.31 -34.78 38.28
C ALA A 63 -61.88 -34.23 38.52
N PRO A 64 -60.83 -34.95 38.12
CA PRO A 64 -59.46 -34.47 38.28
C PRO A 64 -59.26 -33.16 37.51
N THR A 65 -58.60 -32.20 38.15
CA THR A 65 -58.25 -30.92 37.54
C THR A 65 -57.23 -31.15 36.41
N PRO A 66 -57.44 -30.60 35.20
CA PRO A 66 -56.47 -30.72 34.12
C PRO A 66 -55.10 -30.17 34.52
N LYS A 67 -54.03 -30.90 34.18
CA LYS A 67 -52.66 -30.43 34.40
C LYS A 67 -52.39 -29.20 33.52
N PRO A 68 -51.70 -28.16 34.03
CA PRO A 68 -51.32 -27.01 33.23
C PRO A 68 -50.53 -27.41 31.98
N THR A 69 -50.92 -26.86 30.84
CA THR A 69 -50.20 -27.05 29.58
C THR A 69 -48.90 -26.24 29.61
N PRO A 70 -47.74 -26.82 29.25
CA PRO A 70 -46.49 -26.08 29.18
C PRO A 70 -46.58 -24.91 28.21
N LYS A 71 -46.02 -23.76 28.59
CA LYS A 71 -45.91 -22.60 27.70
C LYS A 71 -44.95 -22.91 26.53
N PRO A 72 -45.23 -22.46 25.30
CA PRO A 72 -44.32 -22.62 24.18
C PRO A 72 -42.94 -21.99 24.48
N THR A 73 -41.88 -22.72 24.17
CA THR A 73 -40.51 -22.21 24.21
C THR A 73 -40.31 -21.18 23.09
N PRO A 74 -39.74 -19.99 23.38
CA PRO A 74 -39.43 -19.02 22.34
C PRO A 74 -38.50 -19.59 21.26
N ALA A 75 -38.70 -19.18 20.02
CA ALA A 75 -37.81 -19.52 18.91
C ALA A 75 -36.40 -18.94 19.14
N PRO A 76 -35.33 -19.61 18.66
CA PRO A 76 -33.97 -19.11 18.78
C PRO A 76 -33.80 -17.80 18.00
N THR A 77 -33.09 -16.84 18.60
CA THR A 77 -32.72 -15.58 17.94
C THR A 77 -31.73 -15.85 16.81
N PRO A 78 -31.93 -15.29 15.59
CA PRO A 78 -30.97 -15.42 14.50
C PRO A 78 -29.58 -14.88 14.89
N ALA A 79 -28.53 -15.56 14.40
CA ALA A 79 -27.16 -15.10 14.59
C ALA A 79 -26.91 -13.76 13.87
N PRO A 80 -26.06 -12.88 14.42
CA PRO A 80 -25.72 -11.62 13.77
C PRO A 80 -25.03 -11.85 12.43
N THR A 81 -25.40 -11.05 11.43
CA THR A 81 -24.78 -11.10 10.11
C THR A 81 -23.35 -10.53 10.17
N PRO A 82 -22.34 -11.21 9.60
CA PRO A 82 -20.98 -10.69 9.57
C PRO A 82 -20.89 -9.34 8.85
N LYS A 83 -20.10 -8.41 9.40
CA LYS A 83 -19.83 -7.11 8.77
C LYS A 83 -18.99 -7.31 7.50
N PRO A 84 -19.26 -6.54 6.41
CA PRO A 84 -18.42 -6.59 5.22
C PRO A 84 -16.96 -6.27 5.52
N THR A 85 -16.05 -7.05 4.94
CA THR A 85 -14.61 -6.80 4.98
C THR A 85 -14.30 -5.56 4.13
N PRO A 86 -13.52 -4.58 4.63
CA PRO A 86 -13.10 -3.42 3.84
C PRO A 86 -12.34 -3.84 2.59
N ALA A 87 -12.53 -3.09 1.49
CA ALA A 87 -11.77 -3.28 0.26
C ALA A 87 -10.27 -2.98 0.50
N PRO A 88 -9.35 -3.67 -0.21
CA PRO A 88 -7.92 -3.41 -0.10
C PRO A 88 -7.59 -1.98 -0.57
N THR A 89 -6.69 -1.32 0.17
CA THR A 89 -6.15 -0.01 -0.19
C THR A 89 -5.32 -0.12 -1.48
N PRO A 90 -5.50 0.77 -2.48
CA PRO A 90 -4.67 0.80 -3.67
C PRO A 90 -3.18 0.95 -3.35
N ALA A 91 -2.33 0.32 -4.15
CA ALA A 91 -0.88 0.48 -4.05
C ALA A 91 -0.47 1.93 -4.37
N PRO A 92 0.60 2.46 -3.72
CA PRO A 92 1.08 3.80 -4.01
C PRO A 92 1.57 3.92 -5.46
N THR A 93 1.27 5.06 -6.08
CA THR A 93 1.73 5.40 -7.43
C THR A 93 3.25 5.59 -7.44
N PRO A 94 3.99 5.01 -8.40
CA PRO A 94 5.44 5.22 -8.50
C PRO A 94 5.78 6.71 -8.67
N LYS A 95 6.86 7.14 -7.99
CA LYS A 95 7.39 8.50 -8.13
C LYS A 95 7.91 8.71 -9.57
N PRO A 96 7.64 9.87 -10.20
CA PRO A 96 8.19 10.16 -11.52
C PRO A 96 9.71 10.13 -11.53
N THR A 97 10.27 9.56 -12.59
CA THR A 97 11.71 9.52 -12.87
C THR A 97 12.20 10.94 -13.15
N PRO A 98 13.32 11.40 -12.56
CA PRO A 98 13.87 12.71 -12.84
C PRO A 98 14.26 12.84 -14.32
N THR A 99 13.94 13.99 -14.92
CA THR A 99 14.37 14.35 -16.27
C THR A 99 15.89 14.56 -16.29
N PRO A 100 16.62 14.01 -17.29
CA PRO A 100 18.06 14.29 -17.45
C PRO A 100 18.34 15.79 -17.54
N ALA A 101 19.47 16.21 -16.96
CA ALA A 101 19.95 17.58 -17.10
C ALA A 101 20.29 17.90 -18.57
N PRO A 102 20.10 19.15 -19.02
CA PRO A 102 20.47 19.56 -20.36
C PRO A 102 21.96 19.40 -20.59
N THR A 103 22.35 18.94 -21.79
CA THR A 103 23.75 18.87 -22.21
C THR A 103 24.34 20.28 -22.32
N PRO A 104 25.54 20.53 -21.78
CA PRO A 104 26.21 21.82 -21.94
C PRO A 104 26.36 22.20 -23.42
N ALA A 105 26.21 23.49 -23.72
CA ALA A 105 26.48 24.02 -25.04
C ALA A 105 27.96 23.82 -25.42
N PRO A 106 28.28 23.61 -26.72
CA PRO A 106 29.66 23.51 -27.17
C PRO A 106 30.42 24.80 -26.87
N THR A 107 31.66 24.68 -26.41
CA THR A 107 32.57 25.81 -26.22
C THR A 107 32.84 26.46 -27.58
N PRO A 108 32.74 27.80 -27.71
CA PRO A 108 33.09 28.50 -28.94
C PRO A 108 34.52 28.17 -29.38
N ALA A 109 34.73 28.04 -30.69
CA ALA A 109 36.06 27.88 -31.26
C ALA A 109 36.93 29.11 -30.93
N PRO A 110 38.25 28.94 -30.75
CA PRO A 110 39.15 30.06 -30.53
C PRO A 110 39.10 31.03 -31.72
N THR A 111 39.05 32.33 -31.43
CA THR A 111 39.14 33.38 -32.44
C THR A 111 40.49 33.26 -33.17
N PRO A 112 40.52 33.28 -34.52
CA PRO A 112 41.77 33.21 -35.26
C PRO A 112 42.67 34.38 -34.87
N THR A 113 43.95 34.08 -34.62
CA THR A 113 44.98 35.11 -34.44
C THR A 113 45.09 35.92 -35.74
N PRO A 114 45.04 37.26 -35.69
CA PRO A 114 45.21 38.09 -36.88
C PRO A 114 46.53 37.75 -37.58
N ALA A 115 46.48 37.59 -38.91
CA ALA A 115 47.68 37.43 -39.71
C ALA A 115 48.66 38.60 -39.46
N PRO A 116 49.98 38.36 -39.42
CA PRO A 116 50.95 39.43 -39.29
C PRO A 116 50.81 40.37 -40.48
N VAL A 117 50.31 41.58 -40.25
CA VAL A 117 50.33 42.62 -41.28
C VAL A 117 51.79 42.90 -41.61
N LYS A 118 52.11 42.92 -42.91
CA LYS A 118 53.49 43.09 -43.39
C LYS A 118 54.07 44.39 -42.83
N THR A 119 54.91 44.24 -41.81
CA THR A 119 55.43 45.28 -40.90
C THR A 119 56.09 46.45 -41.64
N TRP A 120 56.73 46.15 -42.78
CA TRP A 120 57.40 47.14 -43.62
C TRP A 120 56.46 48.14 -44.29
N ALA A 121 55.28 47.71 -44.74
CA ALA A 121 54.34 48.60 -45.44
C ALA A 121 53.75 49.66 -44.49
N LEU A 122 53.45 49.24 -43.25
CA LEU A 122 52.94 50.13 -42.22
C LEU A 122 54.01 51.12 -41.77
N TYR A 123 55.24 50.66 -41.57
CA TYR A 123 56.38 51.52 -41.23
C TYR A 123 56.66 52.56 -42.33
N ASN A 124 56.63 52.15 -43.60
CA ASN A 124 56.85 53.06 -44.72
C ASN A 124 55.78 54.13 -44.87
N SER A 125 54.54 53.83 -44.45
CA SER A 125 53.43 54.78 -44.59
C SER A 125 53.44 55.86 -43.50
N TYR A 126 53.89 55.51 -42.29
CA TYR A 126 53.74 56.39 -41.12
C TYR A 126 55.06 56.87 -40.51
N CYS A 127 56.18 56.19 -40.74
CA CYS A 127 57.40 56.41 -39.95
C CYS A 127 58.64 56.72 -40.81
N SER A 128 58.75 56.18 -42.02
CA SER A 128 59.95 56.30 -42.87
C SER A 128 60.31 57.75 -43.22
N GLY A 129 59.30 58.61 -43.43
CA GLY A 129 59.49 60.01 -43.81
C GLY A 129 60.23 60.84 -42.75
N CYS A 130 60.14 60.46 -41.47
CA CYS A 130 60.80 61.17 -40.36
C CYS A 130 62.00 60.40 -39.79
N HIS A 131 62.00 59.06 -39.85
CA HIS A 131 62.97 58.22 -39.14
C HIS A 131 63.95 57.45 -40.03
N GLY A 132 63.76 57.45 -41.36
CA GLY A 132 64.55 56.61 -42.26
C GLY A 132 64.41 55.12 -41.95
N SER A 133 65.41 54.30 -42.29
CA SER A 133 65.37 52.84 -42.04
C SER A 133 65.94 52.42 -40.67
N SER A 134 66.45 53.36 -39.87
CA SER A 134 67.32 53.10 -38.71
C SER A 134 66.62 53.13 -37.34
N LYS A 135 65.28 53.20 -37.31
CA LYS A 135 64.47 53.14 -36.08
C LYS A 135 63.55 51.92 -36.00
N GLN A 136 63.96 50.82 -36.64
CA GLN A 136 63.41 49.48 -36.35
C GLN A 136 63.87 49.13 -34.93
N GLY A 137 62.97 48.68 -34.05
CA GLY A 137 63.41 48.53 -32.65
C GLY A 137 62.35 48.58 -31.56
N ALA A 138 61.40 49.48 -31.75
CA ALA A 138 60.63 50.05 -30.64
C ALA A 138 59.43 49.18 -30.28
N THR A 139 59.18 49.00 -28.99
CA THR A 139 57.95 48.34 -28.52
C THR A 139 56.72 49.19 -28.81
N ALA A 140 55.54 48.56 -28.85
CA ALA A 140 54.28 49.25 -29.10
C ALA A 140 54.03 50.38 -28.08
N SER A 141 54.44 50.17 -26.83
CA SER A 141 54.35 51.18 -25.76
C SER A 141 55.31 52.35 -26.00
N THR A 142 56.53 52.11 -26.50
CA THR A 142 57.47 53.17 -26.85
C THR A 142 56.95 54.01 -28.02
N ILE A 143 56.38 53.37 -29.05
CA ILE A 143 55.79 54.07 -30.20
C ILE A 143 54.59 54.91 -29.74
N GLN A 144 53.69 54.33 -28.95
CA GLN A 144 52.53 55.06 -28.42
C GLN A 144 52.94 56.24 -27.53
N ALA A 145 53.93 56.05 -26.66
CA ALA A 145 54.44 57.12 -25.81
C ALA A 145 55.09 58.25 -26.62
N ALA A 146 55.72 57.95 -27.76
CA ALA A 146 56.26 58.96 -28.65
C ALA A 146 55.16 59.75 -29.38
N ILE A 147 54.10 59.07 -29.83
CA ILE A 147 52.92 59.72 -30.44
C ILE A 147 52.24 60.64 -29.42
N SER A 148 51.90 60.12 -28.24
CA SER A 148 51.22 60.89 -27.19
C SER A 148 52.03 62.09 -26.70
N ALA A 149 53.36 61.98 -26.68
CA ALA A 149 54.24 63.07 -26.28
C ALA A 149 54.66 63.97 -27.46
N ASN A 150 54.09 63.77 -28.66
CA ASN A 150 54.42 64.48 -29.89
C ASN A 150 55.95 64.55 -30.15
N ARG A 151 56.68 63.49 -29.81
CA ARG A 151 58.14 63.44 -30.01
C ARG A 151 58.43 63.40 -31.50
N GLY A 152 59.27 64.31 -31.97
CA GLY A 152 59.62 64.39 -33.40
C GLY A 152 58.43 64.72 -34.31
N GLY A 153 57.37 65.35 -33.80
CA GLY A 153 56.20 65.74 -34.61
C GLY A 153 55.20 64.62 -34.90
N MET A 154 55.26 63.51 -34.16
CA MET A 154 54.39 62.34 -34.37
C MET A 154 52.94 62.49 -33.86
N GLY A 155 52.60 63.61 -33.21
CA GLY A 155 51.32 63.79 -32.52
C GLY A 155 50.08 63.86 -33.41
N SER A 156 50.26 63.97 -34.73
CA SER A 156 49.17 63.90 -35.72
C SER A 156 48.85 62.47 -36.17
N ILE A 157 49.70 61.49 -35.83
CA ILE A 157 49.53 60.10 -36.24
C ILE A 157 48.61 59.40 -35.24
N THR A 158 47.53 58.79 -35.73
CA THR A 158 46.65 57.94 -34.92
C THR A 158 46.78 56.50 -35.39
N LEU A 159 47.30 55.62 -34.53
CA LEU A 159 47.43 54.19 -34.80
C LEU A 159 46.57 53.39 -33.83
N SER A 160 45.93 52.34 -34.33
CA SER A 160 45.26 51.35 -33.50
C SER A 160 46.26 50.48 -32.73
N ALA A 161 45.78 49.82 -31.66
CA ALA A 161 46.60 48.86 -30.91
C ALA A 161 47.21 47.78 -31.81
N ALA A 162 46.47 47.27 -32.80
CA ALA A 162 46.95 46.29 -33.75
C ALA A 162 48.09 46.84 -34.65
N GLN A 163 47.98 48.11 -35.08
CA GLN A 163 49.01 48.77 -35.88
C GLN A 163 50.28 49.03 -35.06
N LEU A 164 50.15 49.46 -33.80
CA LEU A 164 51.29 49.65 -32.89
C LEU A 164 51.99 48.31 -32.60
N SER A 165 51.23 47.25 -32.34
CA SER A 165 51.77 45.90 -32.15
C SER A 165 52.46 45.39 -33.41
N ALA A 166 51.93 45.67 -34.60
CA ALA A 166 52.55 45.28 -35.85
C ALA A 166 53.86 46.03 -36.14
N LEU A 167 53.93 47.33 -35.85
CA LEU A 167 55.17 48.10 -35.94
C LEU A 167 56.23 47.58 -34.96
N ALA A 168 55.80 47.16 -33.77
CA ALA A 168 56.68 46.63 -32.73
C ALA A 168 57.19 45.20 -33.00
N ALA A 169 56.43 44.41 -33.76
CA ALA A 169 56.76 43.02 -34.08
C ALA A 169 57.70 42.86 -35.29
N GLY A 170 58.03 43.94 -36.00
CA GLY A 170 58.90 43.92 -37.19
C GLY A 170 60.40 43.86 -36.92
N GLN A 171 60.79 43.14 -35.87
CA GLN A 171 62.16 42.97 -35.39
C GLN A 171 62.76 41.65 -35.86
#